data_AF-A0A9E4WBP9-F1
#
_entry.id   AF-A0A9E4WBP9-F1
#
_cell.length_a   1.000
_cell.length_b   1.000
_cell.length_c   1.000
_cell.angle_alpha   90.00
_cell.angle_beta   90.00
_cell.angle_gamma   90.00
#
_symmetry.space_group_name_H-M   'P 1'
#
loop_
_entity.id
_entity.type
_entity.pdbx_description
1 polymer ?
#
loop_
_entity_poly.entity_id
_entity_poly.type
_entity_poly.pdbx_seq_one_letter_code
_entity_poly.pdbx_strand_id
1 'polypeptide(L)'
;MLIVDAQVHLWANNIPGNPGHRQIPDFTADDLLKEMDESGINAAIIHPPSWDPGSDGLALEAAKAHPNRLSILGKIPLDKAESRSLVDGWLDQPGMLGFRFSFTQPHQAAWPTDGTMDWL
;
A
#
# COMPACT_ATOMS: atom_id res chain seq x y z
N MET A 1 -24.02 7.98 2.12
CA MET A 1 -23.28 7.13 3.07
C MET A 1 -21.83 7.11 2.60
N LEU A 2 -20.86 7.21 3.51
CA LEU A 2 -19.43 7.10 3.16
C LEU A 2 -19.07 5.62 3.00
N ILE A 3 -18.55 5.24 1.83
CA ILE A 3 -18.04 3.90 1.51
C ILE A 3 -16.55 4.01 1.20
N VAL A 4 -15.74 3.23 1.91
CA VAL A 4 -14.29 3.22 1.75
C VAL A 4 -13.84 1.80 1.41
N ASP A 5 -13.09 1.65 0.33
CA ASP A 5 -12.35 0.43 0.06
C ASP A 5 -11.07 0.43 0.88
N ALA A 6 -11.01 -0.43 1.90
CA ALA A 6 -9.90 -0.46 2.84
C ALA A 6 -8.65 -1.17 2.29
N GLN A 7 -8.68 -1.74 1.08
CA GLN A 7 -7.52 -2.39 0.49
C GLN A 7 -7.57 -2.46 -1.04
N VAL A 8 -6.74 -1.63 -1.68
CA VAL A 8 -6.50 -1.69 -3.13
C VAL A 8 -5.00 -1.76 -3.45
N HIS A 9 -4.67 -2.30 -4.62
CA HIS A 9 -3.32 -2.35 -5.15
C HIS A 9 -3.25 -1.50 -6.42
N LEU A 10 -2.15 -0.77 -6.62
CA LEU A 10 -1.76 -0.19 -7.90
C LEU A 10 -0.46 -0.86 -8.36
N TRP A 11 -0.30 -1.07 -9.65
CA TRP A 11 0.93 -1.65 -10.23
C TRP A 11 1.11 -1.22 -11.68
N ALA A 12 2.35 -1.33 -12.17
CA ALA A 12 2.66 -1.05 -13.57
C ALA A 12 3.69 -2.02 -14.16
N ASN A 13 3.68 -2.15 -15.48
CA ASN A 13 4.66 -2.86 -16.31
C ASN A 13 4.86 -4.35 -15.96
N ASN A 14 3.89 -5.00 -15.31
CA ASN A 14 4.00 -6.42 -14.96
C ASN A 14 2.64 -7.07 -14.71
N ILE A 15 2.47 -8.31 -15.18
CA ILE A 15 1.29 -9.11 -14.86
C ILE A 15 1.52 -9.81 -13.51
N PRO A 16 0.63 -9.66 -12.52
CA PRO A 16 0.79 -10.30 -11.22
C PRO A 16 0.82 -11.83 -11.33
N GLY A 17 1.83 -12.47 -10.76
CA GLY A 17 1.96 -13.94 -10.78
C GLY A 17 0.93 -14.69 -9.94
N ASN A 18 0.26 -14.01 -8.99
CA ASN A 18 -0.85 -14.59 -8.22
C ASN A 18 -2.17 -14.39 -8.99
N PRO A 19 -2.88 -15.48 -9.37
CA PRO A 19 -4.12 -15.40 -10.17
C PRO A 19 -5.30 -14.75 -9.45
N GLY A 20 -5.20 -14.54 -8.13
CA GLY A 20 -6.20 -13.80 -7.35
C GLY A 20 -6.17 -12.29 -7.59
N HIS A 21 -5.10 -11.76 -8.22
CA HIS A 21 -5.08 -10.38 -8.71
C HIS A 21 -5.55 -10.31 -10.16
N ARG A 22 -5.93 -9.11 -10.60
CA ARG A 22 -6.28 -8.88 -12.00
C ARG A 22 -5.08 -9.20 -12.89
N GLN A 23 -5.34 -9.95 -13.95
CA GLN A 23 -4.33 -10.43 -14.88
C GLN A 23 -4.13 -9.42 -16.02
N ILE A 24 -3.73 -8.20 -15.66
CA ILE A 24 -3.46 -7.08 -16.55
C ILE A 24 -2.09 -6.46 -16.21
N PRO A 25 -1.38 -5.85 -17.19
CA PRO A 25 -0.02 -5.36 -16.97
C PRO A 25 0.05 -4.13 -16.06
N ASP A 26 -1.01 -3.33 -16.03
CA ASP A 26 -1.08 -2.06 -15.33
C ASP A 26 -2.46 -1.90 -14.71
N PHE A 27 -2.50 -1.36 -13.50
CA PHE A 27 -3.72 -0.85 -12.88
C PHE A 27 -3.37 0.45 -12.17
N THR A 28 -3.82 1.55 -12.75
CA THR A 28 -3.39 2.91 -12.42
C THR A 28 -4.36 3.59 -11.45
N ALA A 29 -3.97 4.77 -10.93
CA ALA A 29 -4.86 5.60 -10.12
C ALA A 29 -6.12 6.02 -10.90
N ASP A 30 -6.01 6.30 -12.20
CA ASP A 30 -7.14 6.68 -13.05
C ASP A 30 -8.11 5.51 -13.23
N ASP A 31 -7.59 4.29 -13.42
CA ASP A 31 -8.42 3.08 -13.51
C ASP A 31 -9.18 2.85 -12.19
N LEU A 32 -8.48 2.96 -11.06
CA LEU A 32 -9.08 2.83 -9.74
C LEU A 32 -10.17 3.88 -9.50
N LEU A 33 -9.89 5.15 -9.78
CA LEU A 33 -10.86 6.24 -9.56
C LEU A 33 -12.10 6.08 -10.42
N LYS A 34 -11.92 5.69 -11.69
CA LYS A 34 -13.04 5.39 -12.58
C LYS A 34 -13.94 4.30 -11.99
N GLU A 35 -13.37 3.19 -11.55
CA GLU A 35 -14.14 2.08 -10.98
C GLU A 35 -14.78 2.43 -9.63
N MET A 36 -14.09 3.23 -8.81
CA MET A 36 -14.65 3.77 -7.57
C MET A 36 -15.89 4.63 -7.87
N ASP A 37 -15.82 5.50 -8.87
CA ASP A 37 -16.94 6.36 -9.27
C ASP A 37 -18.12 5.53 -9.81
N GLU A 38 -17.84 4.53 -10.66
CA GLU A 38 -18.86 3.60 -11.19
C GLU A 38 -19.53 2.76 -10.09
N SER A 39 -18.79 2.44 -9.02
CA SER A 39 -19.26 1.60 -7.90
C SER A 39 -19.79 2.40 -6.71
N GLY A 40 -19.73 3.73 -6.75
CA GLY A 40 -20.12 4.59 -5.63
C GLY A 40 -19.19 4.54 -4.41
N ILE A 41 -17.93 4.13 -4.59
CA ILE A 41 -16.89 4.12 -3.55
C ILE A 41 -16.30 5.52 -3.41
N ASN A 42 -16.34 6.07 -2.20
CA ASN A 42 -15.93 7.45 -1.95
C ASN A 42 -14.43 7.59 -1.74
N ALA A 43 -13.78 6.63 -1.09
CA ALA A 43 -12.33 6.66 -0.87
C ALA A 43 -11.73 5.25 -0.88
N ALA A 44 -10.41 5.16 -1.06
CA ALA A 44 -9.69 3.90 -1.02
C ALA A 44 -8.32 4.04 -0.33
N ILE A 45 -7.89 2.95 0.32
CA ILE A 45 -6.57 2.84 0.94
C ILE A 45 -5.69 1.92 0.09
N ILE A 46 -4.65 2.50 -0.49
CA ILE A 46 -3.69 1.82 -1.35
C ILE A 46 -2.64 1.14 -0.48
N HIS A 47 -2.48 -0.16 -0.69
CA HIS A 47 -1.41 -0.94 -0.10
C HIS A 47 -0.41 -1.29 -1.20
N PRO A 48 0.82 -0.78 -1.19
CA PRO A 48 1.79 -1.11 -2.24
C PRO A 48 2.08 -2.62 -2.25
N PRO A 49 1.82 -3.35 -3.35
CA PRO A 49 2.16 -4.76 -3.45
C PRO A 49 3.66 -5.03 -3.32
N SER A 50 4.05 -6.20 -2.78
CA SER A 50 5.47 -6.54 -2.61
C SER A 50 6.14 -7.04 -3.90
N TRP A 51 5.37 -7.37 -4.93
CA TRP A 51 5.90 -7.93 -6.19
C TRP A 51 6.30 -6.86 -7.22
N ASP A 52 5.80 -5.63 -7.08
CA ASP A 52 6.13 -4.50 -7.96
C ASP A 52 7.03 -3.50 -7.22
N PRO A 53 8.32 -3.38 -7.61
CA PRO A 53 9.27 -2.45 -7.00
C PRO A 53 8.89 -0.96 -7.14
N GLY A 54 8.07 -0.60 -8.15
CA GLY A 54 7.64 0.78 -8.40
C GLY A 54 6.37 1.18 -7.65
N SER A 55 5.69 0.22 -7.01
CA SER A 55 4.33 0.44 -6.51
C SER A 55 4.23 1.39 -5.32
N ASP A 56 5.26 1.49 -4.48
CA ASP A 56 5.29 2.45 -3.37
C ASP A 56 5.26 3.90 -3.90
N GLY A 57 6.02 4.19 -4.96
CA GLY A 57 6.01 5.49 -5.63
C GLY A 57 4.67 5.77 -6.31
N LEU A 58 4.11 4.80 -7.03
CA LEU A 58 2.79 4.94 -7.66
C LEU A 58 1.69 5.27 -6.65
N ALA A 59 1.70 4.57 -5.50
CA ALA A 59 0.72 4.79 -4.43
C ALA A 59 0.87 6.19 -3.82
N LEU A 60 2.10 6.62 -3.51
CA LEU A 60 2.35 7.92 -2.91
C LEU A 60 1.96 9.07 -3.85
N GLU A 61 2.28 8.97 -5.14
CA GLU A 61 1.88 9.98 -6.13
C GLU A 61 0.36 10.01 -6.32
N ALA A 62 -0.32 8.86 -6.31
CA ALA A 62 -1.79 8.79 -6.38
C ALA A 62 -2.45 9.47 -5.17
N ALA A 63 -1.94 9.23 -3.96
CA ALA A 63 -2.48 9.84 -2.75
C ALA A 63 -2.22 11.36 -2.68
N LYS A 64 -1.05 11.82 -3.15
CA LYS A 64 -0.76 13.26 -3.32
C LYS A 64 -1.70 13.92 -4.32
N ALA A 65 -1.97 13.27 -5.45
CA ALA A 65 -2.83 13.80 -6.49
C ALA A 65 -4.31 13.84 -6.08
N HIS A 66 -4.74 12.92 -5.20
CA HIS A 66 -6.15 12.76 -4.82
C HIS A 66 -6.35 12.67 -3.29
N PRO A 67 -5.99 13.70 -2.51
CA PRO A 67 -5.84 13.62 -1.05
C PRO A 67 -7.13 13.34 -0.25
N ASN A 68 -8.32 13.48 -0.88
CA ASN A 68 -9.62 13.18 -0.26
C ASN A 68 -10.27 11.90 -0.80
N ARG A 69 -9.61 11.20 -1.73
CA ARG A 69 -10.11 9.98 -2.38
C ARG A 69 -9.16 8.82 -2.13
N LEU A 70 -7.86 9.07 -2.15
CA LEU A 70 -6.83 8.04 -2.08
C LEU A 70 -5.88 8.34 -0.92
N SER A 71 -5.59 7.31 -0.14
CA SER A 71 -4.59 7.34 0.93
C SER A 71 -3.80 6.04 0.91
N ILE A 72 -2.70 5.95 1.63
CA ILE A 72 -1.81 4.78 1.59
C ILE A 72 -1.48 4.27 2.99
N LEU A 73 -1.30 2.95 3.08
CA LEU A 73 -0.50 2.34 4.14
C LEU A 73 0.80 1.85 3.52
N GLY A 74 1.89 2.53 3.84
CA GLY A 74 3.21 2.16 3.32
C GLY A 74 3.87 1.05 4.14
N LYS A 75 5.13 0.79 3.82
CA LYS A 75 5.94 -0.25 4.49
C LYS A 75 7.40 0.19 4.50
N ILE A 76 8.11 -0.21 5.54
CA ILE A 76 9.56 -0.07 5.68
C ILE A 76 10.17 -1.46 5.93
N PRO A 77 11.45 -1.69 5.58
CA PRO A 77 12.12 -2.95 5.93
C PRO A 77 12.18 -3.12 7.45
N LEU A 78 11.60 -4.18 8.00
CA LEU A 78 11.54 -4.38 9.46
C LEU A 78 12.83 -5.00 10.05
N ASP A 79 13.67 -5.57 9.21
CA ASP A 79 14.92 -6.27 9.53
C ASP A 79 16.16 -5.35 9.50
N LYS A 80 15.96 -4.05 9.28
CA LYS A 80 17.01 -3.04 9.15
C LYS A 80 16.95 -2.04 10.29
N ALA A 81 18.06 -1.87 10.99
CA ALA A 81 18.13 -0.98 12.15
C ALA A 81 17.87 0.49 11.77
N GLU A 82 18.29 0.90 10.57
CA GLU A 82 18.07 2.23 10.01
C GLU A 82 16.58 2.56 9.75
N SER A 83 15.72 1.55 9.64
CA SER A 83 14.29 1.78 9.42
C SER A 83 13.58 2.42 10.62
N ARG A 84 14.14 2.29 11.83
CA ARG A 84 13.55 2.87 13.04
C ARG A 84 13.38 4.38 12.94
N SER A 85 14.37 5.07 12.36
CA SER A 85 14.29 6.52 12.16
C SER A 85 13.31 6.96 11.09
N LEU A 86 12.77 6.02 10.28
CA LEU A 86 11.75 6.33 9.27
C LEU A 86 10.33 6.44 9.88
N VAL A 87 10.12 5.95 11.10
CA VAL A 87 8.83 6.04 11.80
C VAL A 87 8.52 7.50 12.14
N ASP A 88 9.53 8.24 12.61
CA ASP A 88 9.41 9.67 12.87
C ASP A 88 9.13 10.41 11.58
N GLY A 89 8.02 11.18 11.56
CA GLY A 89 7.58 11.92 10.38
C GLY A 89 6.92 11.06 9.29
N TRP A 90 6.68 9.77 9.53
CA TRP A 90 6.07 8.88 8.53
C TRP A 90 4.72 9.43 8.03
N LEU A 91 3.87 9.89 8.94
CA LEU A 91 2.54 10.44 8.66
C LEU A 91 2.56 11.86 8.08
N ASP A 92 3.72 12.54 8.05
CA ASP A 92 3.84 13.88 7.45
C ASP A 92 3.80 13.81 5.91
N GLN A 93 3.96 12.62 5.34
CA GLN A 93 3.83 12.37 3.92
C GLN A 93 2.36 12.52 3.49
N PRO A 94 2.05 13.26 2.41
CA PRO A 94 0.67 13.45 1.98
C PRO A 94 -0.04 12.12 1.68
N GLY A 95 -1.17 11.91 2.36
CA GLY A 95 -1.99 10.70 2.19
C GLY A 95 -1.45 9.45 2.88
N MET A 96 -0.34 9.51 3.63
CA MET A 96 0.15 8.39 4.43
C MET A 96 -0.67 8.26 5.72
N LEU A 97 -1.25 7.08 5.95
CA LEU A 97 -2.07 6.80 7.14
C LEU A 97 -1.40 5.83 8.13
N GLY A 98 -0.25 5.27 7.77
CA GLY A 98 0.48 4.34 8.63
C GLY A 98 1.16 3.24 7.85
N PHE A 99 1.22 2.05 8.46
CA PHE A 99 1.94 0.90 7.92
C PHE A 99 1.03 -0.29 7.62
N ARG A 100 1.40 -1.09 6.62
CA ARG A 100 0.83 -2.42 6.39
C ARG A 100 1.93 -3.41 6.01
N PHE A 101 2.03 -4.49 6.77
CA PHE A 101 2.98 -5.59 6.56
C PHE A 101 2.24 -6.89 6.26
N SER A 102 2.76 -7.71 5.34
CA SER A 102 2.06 -8.90 4.86
C SER A 102 2.60 -10.23 5.41
N PHE A 103 3.76 -10.26 6.08
CA PHE A 103 4.42 -11.43 6.69
C PHE A 103 4.30 -12.74 5.87
N THR A 104 4.41 -12.65 4.54
CA THR A 104 4.11 -13.77 3.63
C THR A 104 5.30 -14.71 3.44
N GLN A 105 6.50 -14.34 3.89
CA GLN A 105 7.70 -15.16 3.75
C GLN A 105 7.93 -16.03 4.99
N PRO A 106 8.45 -17.27 4.87
CA PRO A 106 8.66 -18.16 6.01
C PRO A 106 9.48 -17.54 7.15
N HIS A 107 10.51 -16.74 6.83
CA HIS A 107 11.35 -16.07 7.84
C HIS A 107 10.65 -14.90 8.56
N GLN A 108 9.51 -14.43 8.04
CA GLN A 108 8.71 -13.33 8.60
C GLN A 108 7.56 -13.82 9.49
N ALA A 109 7.28 -15.13 9.48
CA ALA A 109 6.08 -15.69 10.11
C ALA A 109 5.99 -15.39 11.62
N ALA A 110 7.13 -15.28 12.30
CA ALA A 110 7.19 -15.03 13.74
C ALA A 110 7.37 -13.54 14.11
N TRP A 111 7.64 -12.65 13.14
CA TRP A 111 7.93 -11.23 13.38
C TRP A 111 6.91 -10.49 14.26
N PRO A 112 5.60 -10.76 14.16
CA PRO A 112 4.61 -10.11 15.03
C PRO A 112 4.71 -10.51 16.52
N THR A 113 5.49 -11.55 16.84
CA THR A 113 5.49 -12.19 18.18
C THR A 113 6.87 -12.51 18.74
N ASP A 114 7.94 -12.46 17.93
CA ASP A 114 9.30 -12.84 18.34
C ASP A 114 10.16 -11.67 18.84
N GLY A 115 9.58 -10.47 18.93
CA GLY A 115 10.25 -9.23 19.33
C GLY A 115 10.88 -8.44 18.18
N THR A 116 10.84 -8.94 16.94
CA THR A 116 11.38 -8.23 15.76
C THR A 116 10.73 -6.85 15.57
N MET A 117 9.45 -6.72 15.92
CA MET A 117 8.66 -5.51 15.70
C MET A 117 8.46 -4.63 16.95
N ASP A 118 9.05 -4.98 18.11
CA ASP A 118 8.79 -4.27 19.38
C ASP A 118 9.23 -2.79 19.39
N TRP A 119 10.00 -2.37 18.40
CA TRP A 119 10.45 -0.99 18.24
C TRP A 119 9.48 -0.09 17.48
N LEU A 120 8.48 -0.67 16.80
CA LEU A 120 7.47 0.03 16.02
C LEU A 120 6.27 0.41 16.91
#